data_AF-A0A5J5B4Q1-F1
#
_entry.id   AF-A0A5J5B4Q1-F1
#
_cell.length_a   1.000
_cell.length_b   1.000
_cell.length_c   1.000
_cell.angle_alpha   90.00
_cell.angle_beta   90.00
_cell.angle_gamma   90.00
#
_symmetry.space_group_name_H-M   'P 1'
#
loop_
_entity.id
_entity.type
_entity.pdbx_description
1 polymer ?
#
loop_
_entity_poly.entity_id
_entity_poly.type
_entity_poly.pdbx_seq_one_letter_code
_entity_poly.pdbx_strand_id
1 'polypeptide(L)'
;MKQREPPKFPCKMEMEVDKISNLPGHIMDKILSHMSLRDAVRTSVLSSKWRNKWITLPHLVFDNQCILGSSQDQTFVKNKLVNIVDHVLLLHTGPIQKFKLSHRDLQGVCDIDRWILYLSRGSVKEFVLEVWKGNRYKLPSSVFSCQKLIHLELFNCLLKPPSTFNGFRSLQSLDLQHITMDQIVFETLIASCPLLERLTLMNFDGFTYLEIHAPNLQFFDVGGIFEYVNFVNTFQLAIVSIGLYVDVGYEHSLTHGNTSSLINFFAHLPRIQRLEVQSYFLKYFADGNVPERLPAPCIELNYLSIRMNFNDMEETLVVLCLLRSSPNLQELEMLARPEEQTDVGTATSFCEKDYQNCLFNQLRLVKIAGISGLRCEMDFIKFVLANSPVLERMTVKPASSDGGWELLKELLRFRRASVLAEIIYLDP
;
A
#
# COMPACT_ATOMS: atom_id res chain seq x y z
N MET A 1 43.25 -8.20 81.98
CA MET A 1 42.08 -7.41 81.55
C MET A 1 42.35 -6.86 80.15
N LYS A 2 41.68 -7.37 79.11
CA LYS A 2 41.65 -6.77 77.78
C LYS A 2 40.20 -6.36 77.52
N GLN A 3 39.95 -5.05 77.43
CA GLN A 3 38.63 -4.50 77.11
C GLN A 3 38.31 -4.83 75.64
N ARG A 4 37.12 -5.39 75.40
CA ARG A 4 36.56 -5.57 74.06
C ARG A 4 35.87 -4.28 73.64
N GLU A 5 36.32 -3.69 72.54
CA GLU A 5 35.64 -2.57 71.89
C GLU A 5 34.28 -3.00 71.31
N PRO A 6 33.27 -2.10 71.30
CA PRO A 6 31.96 -2.38 70.71
C PRO A 6 32.03 -2.35 69.17
N PRO A 7 31.13 -3.09 68.47
CA PRO A 7 31.14 -3.16 67.02
C PRO A 7 30.74 -1.81 66.40
N LYS A 8 31.47 -1.42 65.35
CA LYS A 8 31.21 -0.22 64.53
C LYS A 8 29.79 -0.27 63.94
N PHE A 9 29.08 0.86 64.03
CA PHE A 9 27.75 1.09 63.45
C PHE A 9 27.71 0.76 61.94
N PRO A 10 26.54 0.34 61.40
CA PRO A 10 26.42 -0.01 59.99
C PRO A 10 26.65 1.21 59.10
N CYS A 11 27.40 1.00 58.02
CA CYS A 11 27.61 1.93 56.93
C CYS A 11 26.26 2.49 56.44
N LYS A 12 26.05 3.81 56.53
CA LYS A 12 24.94 4.49 55.83
C LYS A 12 25.17 4.32 54.33
N MET A 13 24.48 3.36 53.71
CA MET A 13 24.33 3.36 52.25
C MET A 13 23.55 4.62 51.89
N GLU A 14 24.18 5.55 51.18
CA GLU A 14 23.45 6.60 50.48
C GLU A 14 22.46 5.91 49.55
N MET A 15 21.16 6.06 49.84
CA MET A 15 20.12 5.58 48.95
C MET A 15 20.17 6.42 47.68
N GLU A 16 20.79 5.89 46.62
CA GLU A 16 20.67 6.48 45.29
C GLU A 16 19.19 6.71 44.99
N VAL A 17 18.83 7.97 44.76
CA VAL A 17 17.46 8.36 44.48
C VAL A 17 17.03 7.66 43.19
N ASP A 18 15.98 6.84 43.27
CA ASP A 18 15.40 6.18 42.09
C ASP A 18 14.78 7.22 41.15
N LYS A 19 15.59 7.72 40.22
CA LYS A 19 15.21 8.77 39.28
C LYS A 19 14.12 8.31 38.32
N ILE A 20 14.07 7.01 38.00
CA ILE A 20 13.13 6.46 37.01
C ILE A 20 11.75 6.26 37.64
N SER A 21 11.66 5.72 38.85
CA SER A 21 10.39 5.60 39.58
C SER A 21 9.86 6.93 40.12
N ASN A 22 10.66 8.00 40.12
CA ASN A 22 10.23 9.33 40.52
C ASN A 22 9.74 10.21 39.36
N LEU A 23 9.71 9.68 38.13
CA LEU A 23 9.13 10.38 36.99
C LEU A 23 7.61 10.61 37.19
N PRO A 24 7.07 11.75 36.73
CA PRO A 24 5.63 11.97 36.68
C PRO A 24 4.90 10.92 35.84
N GLY A 25 3.65 10.63 36.19
CA GLY A 25 2.80 9.64 35.50
C GLY A 25 2.80 9.78 33.98
N HIS A 26 2.50 10.99 33.50
CA HIS A 26 2.43 11.29 32.07
C HIS A 26 3.76 11.08 31.32
N ILE A 27 4.91 11.24 31.99
CA ILE A 27 6.22 10.97 31.39
C ILE A 27 6.44 9.47 31.26
N MET A 28 6.08 8.69 32.29
CA MET A 28 6.14 7.23 32.21
C MET A 28 5.23 6.70 31.10
N ASP A 29 4.02 7.23 31.00
CA ASP A 29 3.06 6.84 29.96
C ASP A 29 3.62 7.17 28.56
N LYS A 30 4.27 8.33 28.40
CA LYS A 30 4.97 8.70 27.15
C LYS A 30 6.13 7.75 26.85
N ILE A 31 6.97 7.40 27.83
CA ILE A 31 8.06 6.44 27.66
C ILE A 31 7.50 5.10 27.15
N LEU A 32 6.49 4.56 27.84
CA LEU A 32 5.88 3.28 27.46
C LEU A 32 5.23 3.32 26.08
N SER A 33 4.66 4.46 25.67
CA SER A 33 4.05 4.62 24.34
C SER A 33 5.04 4.51 23.17
N HIS A 34 6.35 4.64 23.44
CA HIS A 34 7.42 4.47 22.47
C HIS A 34 8.07 3.08 22.52
N MET A 35 7.60 2.18 23.39
CA MET A 35 8.13 0.82 23.53
C MET A 35 7.22 -0.20 22.85
N SER A 36 7.78 -1.37 22.51
CA SER A 36 6.98 -2.54 22.15
C SER A 36 6.06 -2.92 23.33
N LEU A 37 4.90 -3.52 23.05
CA LEU A 37 4.01 -4.01 24.12
C LEU A 37 4.75 -4.95 25.08
N ARG A 38 5.61 -5.81 24.53
CA ARG A 38 6.44 -6.73 25.31
C ARG A 38 7.37 -5.98 26.26
N ASP A 39 8.11 -4.99 25.79
CA ASP A 39 9.04 -4.25 26.65
C ASP A 39 8.31 -3.37 27.66
N ALA A 40 7.17 -2.80 27.28
CA ALA A 40 6.30 -2.08 28.19
C ALA A 40 5.83 -2.97 29.35
N VAL A 41 5.40 -4.21 29.07
CA VAL A 41 5.06 -5.20 30.10
C VAL A 41 6.29 -5.57 30.94
N ARG A 42 7.49 -5.71 30.34
CA ARG A 42 8.73 -6.02 31.08
C ARG A 42 9.12 -4.93 32.07
N THR A 43 8.75 -3.67 31.86
CA THR A 43 8.99 -2.61 32.85
C THR A 43 8.33 -2.89 34.20
N SER A 44 7.34 -3.80 34.26
CA SER A 44 6.66 -4.19 35.49
C SER A 44 7.58 -4.75 36.59
N VAL A 45 8.77 -5.25 36.21
CA VAL A 45 9.76 -5.78 37.17
C VAL A 45 10.68 -4.70 37.74
N LEU A 46 10.67 -3.47 37.19
CA LEU A 46 11.58 -2.39 37.61
C LEU A 46 11.25 -1.88 39.01
N SER A 47 9.97 -1.62 39.31
CA SER A 47 9.53 -1.22 40.64
C SER A 47 8.02 -1.39 40.82
N SER A 48 7.53 -1.24 42.05
CA SER A 48 6.09 -1.27 42.35
C SER A 48 5.30 -0.19 41.60
N LYS A 49 5.92 0.96 41.28
CA LYS A 49 5.28 2.03 40.51
C LYS A 49 5.13 1.69 39.03
N TRP A 50 6.06 0.92 38.46
CA TRP A 50 6.01 0.49 37.06
C TRP A 50 5.17 -0.77 36.84
N ARG A 51 4.99 -1.59 37.89
CA ARG A 51 4.29 -2.90 37.85
C ARG A 51 3.03 -2.91 37.00
N ASN A 52 2.18 -1.90 37.17
CA ASN A 52 0.86 -1.83 36.56
C ASN A 52 0.75 -0.72 35.51
N LYS A 53 1.84 -0.08 35.09
CA LYS A 53 1.73 1.09 34.19
C LYS A 53 1.29 0.74 32.77
N TRP A 54 1.64 -0.46 32.31
CA TRP A 54 1.28 -0.92 30.98
C TRP A 54 -0.22 -1.24 30.82
N ILE A 55 -0.96 -1.50 31.92
CA ILE A 55 -2.36 -1.99 31.85
C ILE A 55 -3.35 -0.93 31.34
N THR A 56 -2.92 0.32 31.23
CA THR A 56 -3.73 1.44 30.70
C THR A 56 -3.24 1.93 29.34
N LEU A 57 -2.30 1.22 28.70
CA LEU A 57 -1.76 1.63 27.40
C LEU A 57 -2.82 1.58 26.31
N PRO A 58 -3.06 2.68 25.57
CA PRO A 58 -4.13 2.72 24.59
C PRO A 58 -3.85 1.89 23.34
N HIS A 59 -2.59 1.53 23.09
CA HIS A 59 -2.15 0.80 21.91
C HIS A 59 -1.66 -0.59 22.30
N LEU A 60 -2.40 -1.62 21.91
CA LEU A 60 -2.04 -3.01 22.10
C LEU A 60 -1.62 -3.59 20.75
N VAL A 61 -0.30 -3.72 20.56
CA VAL A 61 0.30 -4.24 19.33
C VAL A 61 0.93 -5.60 19.64
N PHE A 62 0.30 -6.65 19.13
CA PHE A 62 0.76 -8.03 19.20
C PHE A 62 1.40 -8.38 17.86
N ASP A 63 2.70 -8.14 17.76
CA ASP A 63 3.49 -8.39 16.56
C ASP A 63 4.48 -9.56 16.72
N ASN A 64 5.32 -9.79 15.70
CA ASN A 64 6.38 -10.80 15.75
C ASN A 64 7.39 -10.59 16.90
N GLN A 65 7.46 -9.40 17.52
CA GLN A 65 8.36 -9.13 18.65
C GLN A 65 7.80 -9.69 19.98
N CYS A 66 6.49 -9.92 20.07
CA CYS A 66 5.85 -10.48 21.26
C CYS A 66 6.31 -11.92 21.56
N ILE A 67 6.68 -12.68 20.53
CA ILE A 67 7.16 -14.07 20.66
C ILE A 67 8.56 -14.17 20.05
N LEU A 68 9.58 -14.00 20.90
CA LEU A 68 10.94 -14.38 20.52
C LEU A 68 11.11 -15.90 20.63
N GLY A 69 11.53 -16.50 19.52
CA GLY A 69 11.84 -17.92 19.38
C GLY A 69 11.12 -18.53 18.18
N SER A 70 11.89 -18.95 17.17
CA SER A 70 11.40 -19.84 16.12
C SER A 70 11.28 -21.25 16.69
N SER A 71 10.08 -21.68 17.06
CA SER A 71 9.80 -23.10 17.22
C SER A 71 9.33 -23.65 15.88
N GLN A 72 9.79 -24.84 15.51
CA GLN A 72 9.21 -25.59 14.38
C GLN A 72 7.79 -26.08 14.71
N ASP A 73 7.43 -26.16 16.00
CA ASP A 73 6.09 -26.53 16.44
C ASP A 73 5.14 -25.33 16.41
N GLN A 74 4.27 -25.32 15.39
CA GLN A 74 3.23 -24.32 15.20
C GLN A 74 2.21 -24.30 16.34
N THR A 75 1.94 -25.44 16.98
CA THR A 75 0.99 -25.56 18.08
C THR A 75 1.49 -24.81 19.31
N PHE A 76 2.78 -24.95 19.61
CA PHE A 76 3.41 -24.22 20.70
C PHE A 76 3.36 -22.71 20.51
N VAL A 77 3.70 -22.22 19.32
CA VAL A 77 3.67 -20.78 19.00
C VAL A 77 2.26 -20.22 19.11
N LYS A 78 1.28 -20.94 18.55
CA LYS A 78 -0.15 -20.60 18.66
C LYS A 78 -0.59 -20.49 20.12
N ASN A 79 -0.35 -21.51 20.93
CA ASN A 79 -0.78 -21.52 22.34
C ASN A 79 -0.11 -20.39 23.14
N LYS A 80 1.16 -20.11 22.86
CA LYS A 80 1.89 -19.01 23.50
C LYS A 80 1.29 -17.66 23.12
N LEU A 81 0.94 -17.45 21.85
CA LEU A 81 0.28 -16.22 21.40
C LEU A 81 -1.07 -16.02 22.08
N VAL A 82 -1.91 -17.05 22.07
CA VAL A 82 -3.23 -17.02 22.72
C VAL A 82 -3.08 -16.67 24.20
N ASN A 83 -2.17 -17.33 24.92
CA ASN A 83 -1.92 -17.05 26.33
C ASN A 83 -1.46 -15.61 26.59
N ILE A 84 -0.60 -15.06 25.72
CA ILE A 84 -0.13 -13.67 25.84
C ILE A 84 -1.30 -12.70 25.63
N VAL A 85 -2.07 -12.87 24.56
CA VAL A 85 -3.19 -11.97 24.24
C VAL A 85 -4.26 -12.05 25.33
N ASP A 86 -4.64 -13.25 25.76
CA ASP A 86 -5.59 -13.45 26.86
C ASP A 86 -5.13 -12.78 28.15
N HIS A 87 -3.87 -12.97 28.53
CA HIS A 87 -3.34 -12.39 29.76
C HIS A 87 -3.29 -10.85 29.70
N VAL A 88 -2.88 -10.29 28.56
CA VAL A 88 -2.87 -8.84 28.36
C VAL A 88 -4.29 -8.29 28.40
N LEU A 89 -5.23 -8.85 27.65
CA LEU A 89 -6.62 -8.39 27.60
C LEU A 89 -7.33 -8.54 28.95
N LEU A 90 -7.04 -9.61 29.72
CA LEU A 90 -7.61 -9.84 31.04
C LEU A 90 -7.17 -8.78 32.06
N LEU A 91 -5.91 -8.35 32.01
CA LEU A 91 -5.36 -7.37 32.95
C LEU A 91 -5.55 -5.92 32.50
N HIS A 92 -5.81 -5.70 31.21
CA HIS A 92 -5.97 -4.37 30.64
C HIS A 92 -7.24 -3.69 31.18
N THR A 93 -7.09 -2.49 31.75
CA THR A 93 -8.19 -1.72 32.35
C THR A 93 -8.41 -0.37 31.66
N GLY A 94 -7.54 0.00 30.73
CA GLY A 94 -7.66 1.24 29.96
C GLY A 94 -8.56 1.12 28.73
N PRO A 95 -8.80 2.25 28.03
CA PRO A 95 -9.43 2.24 26.73
C PRO A 95 -8.45 1.75 25.65
N ILE A 96 -8.83 0.71 24.91
CA ILE A 96 -8.07 0.23 23.75
C ILE A 96 -8.44 1.08 22.55
N GLN A 97 -7.53 1.95 22.11
CA GLN A 97 -7.70 2.78 20.92
C GLN A 97 -7.15 2.09 19.68
N LYS A 98 -6.01 1.42 19.79
CA LYS A 98 -5.40 0.63 18.72
C LYS A 98 -5.24 -0.81 19.16
N PHE A 99 -5.74 -1.73 18.36
CA PHE A 99 -5.49 -3.15 18.50
C PHE A 99 -4.90 -3.67 17.20
N LYS A 100 -3.67 -4.19 17.25
CA LYS A 100 -3.02 -4.88 16.13
C LYS A 100 -2.69 -6.29 16.55
N LEU A 101 -3.14 -7.26 15.77
CA LEU A 101 -2.76 -8.66 15.89
C LEU A 101 -2.18 -9.13 14.55
N SER A 102 -0.86 -9.23 14.50
CA SER A 102 -0.11 -9.63 13.31
C SER A 102 1.07 -10.50 13.72
N HIS A 103 0.99 -11.80 13.48
CA HIS A 103 2.10 -12.70 13.73
C HIS A 103 2.24 -13.62 12.54
N ARG A 104 3.45 -13.82 12.04
CA ARG A 104 3.72 -14.65 10.83
C ARG A 104 3.20 -16.09 10.94
N ASP A 105 3.06 -16.57 12.18
CA ASP A 105 2.56 -17.90 12.51
C ASP A 105 1.09 -17.90 12.97
N LEU A 106 0.39 -16.75 12.91
CA LEU A 106 -1.02 -16.65 13.26
C LEU A 106 -1.88 -17.34 12.21
N GLN A 107 -2.75 -18.24 12.67
CA GLN A 107 -3.82 -18.83 11.90
C GLN A 107 -5.18 -18.43 12.49
N GLY A 108 -6.25 -18.54 11.70
CA GLY A 108 -7.61 -18.31 12.19
C GLY A 108 -7.96 -19.27 13.33
N VAL A 109 -8.20 -18.74 14.53
CA VAL A 109 -8.55 -19.51 15.73
C VAL A 109 -9.76 -18.88 16.42
N CYS A 110 -10.55 -19.71 17.11
CA CYS A 110 -11.76 -19.24 17.81
C CYS A 110 -11.47 -18.23 18.94
N ASP A 111 -10.24 -18.18 19.45
CA ASP A 111 -9.81 -17.16 20.42
C ASP A 111 -9.90 -15.75 19.84
N ILE A 112 -9.63 -15.58 18.53
CA ILE A 112 -9.76 -14.30 17.84
C ILE A 112 -11.21 -13.82 17.90
N ASP A 113 -12.20 -14.71 17.75
CA ASP A 113 -13.63 -14.36 17.82
C ASP A 113 -13.97 -13.72 19.17
N ARG A 114 -13.45 -14.31 20.25
CA ARG A 114 -13.63 -13.83 21.64
C ARG A 114 -12.95 -12.46 21.83
N TRP A 115 -11.74 -12.28 21.29
CA TRP A 115 -11.03 -11.00 21.37
C TRP A 115 -11.77 -9.90 20.59
N ILE A 116 -12.22 -10.20 19.38
CA ILE A 116 -12.99 -9.23 18.57
C ILE A 116 -14.31 -8.88 19.26
N LEU A 117 -15.01 -9.85 19.85
CA LEU A 117 -16.23 -9.59 20.64
C LEU A 117 -15.97 -8.72 21.87
N TYR A 118 -14.83 -8.89 22.53
CA TYR A 118 -14.41 -8.03 23.64
C TYR A 118 -14.16 -6.61 23.14
N LEU A 119 -13.38 -6.46 22.08
CA LEU A 119 -13.00 -5.19 21.47
C LEU A 119 -14.20 -4.42 20.93
N SER A 120 -15.21 -5.12 20.38
CA SER A 120 -16.40 -4.50 19.82
C SER A 120 -17.30 -3.79 20.84
N ARG A 121 -17.12 -4.10 22.13
CA ARG A 121 -17.81 -3.43 23.24
C ARG A 121 -17.10 -2.16 23.69
N GLY A 122 -15.86 -1.95 23.22
CA GLY A 122 -15.03 -0.81 23.55
C GLY A 122 -15.13 0.33 22.54
N SER A 123 -14.09 1.16 22.52
CA SER A 123 -13.98 2.33 21.63
C SER A 123 -12.73 2.26 20.74
N VAL A 124 -12.53 1.09 20.12
CA VAL A 124 -11.39 0.86 19.22
C VAL A 124 -11.52 1.77 18.00
N LYS A 125 -10.43 2.47 17.68
CA LYS A 125 -10.30 3.38 16.55
C LYS A 125 -9.48 2.77 15.42
N GLU A 126 -8.45 2.00 15.76
CA GLU A 126 -7.61 1.31 14.79
C GLU A 126 -7.66 -0.19 15.08
N PHE A 127 -8.12 -0.96 14.10
CA PHE A 127 -8.16 -2.41 14.19
C PHE A 127 -7.39 -3.02 13.03
N VAL A 128 -6.33 -3.77 13.35
CA VAL A 128 -5.48 -4.46 12.39
C VAL A 128 -5.46 -5.94 12.72
N LEU A 129 -5.85 -6.78 11.77
CA LEU A 129 -5.81 -8.23 11.90
C LEU A 129 -5.15 -8.86 10.68
N GLU A 130 -4.01 -9.52 10.91
CA GLU A 130 -3.27 -10.18 9.83
C GLU A 130 -3.10 -11.68 10.09
N VAL A 131 -3.90 -12.49 9.38
CA VAL A 131 -3.90 -13.95 9.51
C VAL A 131 -3.02 -14.58 8.43
N TRP A 132 -1.75 -14.81 8.74
CA TRP A 132 -0.74 -15.23 7.75
C TRP A 132 -0.80 -16.71 7.35
N LYS A 133 -1.46 -17.57 8.13
CA LYS A 133 -1.52 -19.02 7.87
C LYS A 133 -2.95 -19.57 7.82
N GLY A 134 -3.10 -20.65 7.06
CA GLY A 134 -4.36 -21.36 6.91
C GLY A 134 -5.33 -20.68 5.93
N ASN A 135 -6.58 -21.11 5.97
CA ASN A 135 -7.64 -20.57 5.12
C ASN A 135 -8.06 -19.17 5.58
N ARG A 136 -8.74 -18.44 4.69
CA ARG A 136 -9.34 -17.13 5.00
C ARG A 136 -10.15 -17.19 6.30
N TYR A 137 -9.78 -16.35 7.25
CA TYR A 137 -10.42 -16.31 8.55
C TYR A 137 -11.82 -15.69 8.43
N LYS A 138 -12.85 -16.44 8.85
CA LYS A 138 -14.23 -15.95 8.86
C LYS A 138 -14.37 -14.88 9.94
N LEU A 139 -14.42 -13.62 9.50
CA LEU A 139 -14.46 -12.48 10.40
C LEU A 139 -15.81 -12.46 11.15
N PRO A 140 -15.82 -12.38 12.49
CA PRO A 140 -17.05 -12.39 13.27
C PRO A 140 -17.83 -11.08 13.08
N SER A 141 -19.17 -11.17 13.13
CA SER A 141 -20.06 -10.02 12.88
C SER A 141 -19.90 -8.88 13.89
N SER A 142 -19.34 -9.16 15.07
CA SER A 142 -19.08 -8.17 16.12
C SER A 142 -18.18 -7.02 15.66
N VAL A 143 -17.24 -7.24 14.74
CA VAL A 143 -16.37 -6.18 14.22
C VAL A 143 -17.16 -5.04 13.55
N PHE A 144 -18.28 -5.37 12.90
CA PHE A 144 -19.14 -4.41 12.19
C PHE A 144 -19.95 -3.53 13.16
N SER A 145 -19.89 -3.81 14.47
CA SER A 145 -20.48 -2.97 15.52
C SER A 145 -19.54 -1.84 15.97
N CYS A 146 -18.28 -1.84 15.56
CA CYS A 146 -17.28 -0.85 15.97
C CYS A 146 -17.45 0.50 15.25
N GLN A 147 -18.41 1.31 15.70
CA GLN A 147 -18.78 2.59 15.05
C GLN A 147 -17.72 3.71 15.10
N LYS A 148 -16.73 3.58 16.01
CA LYS A 148 -15.65 4.55 16.20
C LYS A 148 -14.37 4.20 15.42
N LEU A 149 -14.40 3.15 14.59
CA LEU A 149 -13.26 2.79 13.74
C LEU A 149 -12.96 3.92 12.77
N ILE A 150 -11.70 4.32 12.75
CA ILE A 150 -11.06 5.28 11.84
C ILE A 150 -10.20 4.52 10.83
N HIS A 151 -9.55 3.44 11.26
CA HIS A 151 -8.73 2.59 10.41
C HIS A 151 -9.05 1.10 10.63
N LEU A 152 -9.26 0.38 9.54
CA LEU A 152 -9.51 -1.05 9.51
C LEU A 152 -8.57 -1.68 8.49
N GLU A 153 -7.68 -2.56 8.96
CA GLU A 153 -6.76 -3.34 8.13
C GLU A 153 -7.00 -4.83 8.36
N LEU A 154 -7.28 -5.55 7.29
CA LEU A 154 -7.58 -6.98 7.33
C LEU A 154 -6.76 -7.71 6.27
N PHE A 155 -6.02 -8.72 6.69
CA PHE A 155 -5.30 -9.62 5.80
C PHE A 155 -5.83 -11.05 5.94
N ASN A 156 -6.14 -11.68 4.79
CA ASN A 156 -6.59 -13.07 4.67
C ASN A 156 -7.89 -13.38 5.43
N CYS A 157 -8.95 -12.59 5.15
CA CYS A 157 -10.23 -12.67 5.84
C CYS A 157 -11.41 -12.92 4.88
N LEU A 158 -12.43 -13.65 5.35
CA LEU A 158 -13.75 -13.77 4.71
C LEU A 158 -14.73 -12.82 5.42
N LEU A 159 -15.25 -11.85 4.69
CA LEU A 159 -16.13 -10.81 5.22
C LEU A 159 -17.59 -11.13 4.88
N LYS A 160 -18.42 -11.21 5.92
CA LYS A 160 -19.88 -11.36 5.82
C LYS A 160 -20.56 -10.43 6.81
N PRO A 161 -20.73 -9.13 6.47
CA PRO A 161 -21.42 -8.20 7.35
C PRO A 161 -22.85 -8.68 7.64
N PRO A 162 -23.37 -8.48 8.87
CA PRO A 162 -24.76 -8.77 9.17
C PRO A 162 -25.70 -7.82 8.42
N SER A 163 -26.94 -8.22 8.19
CA SER A 163 -27.96 -7.35 7.57
C SER A 163 -28.27 -6.07 8.36
N THR A 164 -27.90 -6.04 9.65
CA THR A 164 -28.01 -4.86 10.52
C THR A 164 -26.84 -3.90 10.40
N PHE A 165 -25.84 -4.20 9.56
CA PHE A 165 -24.68 -3.35 9.37
C PHE A 165 -25.08 -2.05 8.65
N ASN A 166 -24.90 -0.92 9.34
CA ASN A 166 -25.25 0.41 8.85
C ASN A 166 -24.01 1.25 8.49
N GLY A 167 -22.89 0.59 8.17
CA GLY A 167 -21.63 1.26 7.83
C GLY A 167 -20.70 1.56 9.00
N PHE A 168 -19.47 1.93 8.65
CA PHE A 168 -18.49 2.51 9.57
C PHE A 168 -18.47 4.04 9.40
N ARG A 169 -19.19 4.75 10.27
CA ARG A 169 -19.44 6.20 10.12
C ARG A 169 -18.20 7.08 10.30
N SER A 170 -17.17 6.57 10.97
CA SER A 170 -15.93 7.31 11.27
C SER A 170 -14.73 6.83 10.45
N LEU A 171 -14.92 5.84 9.56
CA LEU A 171 -13.81 5.18 8.89
C LEU A 171 -13.21 6.08 7.82
N GLN A 172 -11.91 6.31 7.94
CA GLN A 172 -11.09 7.11 7.02
C GLN A 172 -10.15 6.25 6.20
N SER A 173 -9.72 5.10 6.72
CA SER A 173 -8.80 4.20 6.03
C SER A 173 -9.29 2.76 6.10
N LEU A 174 -9.45 2.15 4.93
CA LEU A 174 -9.82 0.74 4.78
C LEU A 174 -8.76 0.04 3.94
N ASP A 175 -8.10 -0.95 4.54
CA ASP A 175 -7.09 -1.77 3.89
C ASP A 175 -7.51 -3.24 3.94
N LEU A 176 -7.78 -3.81 2.77
CA LEU A 176 -8.27 -5.16 2.62
C LEU A 176 -7.36 -5.94 1.69
N GLN A 177 -6.65 -6.92 2.25
CA GLN A 177 -5.71 -7.75 1.51
C GLN A 177 -6.07 -9.23 1.64
N HIS A 178 -6.01 -9.99 0.54
CA HIS A 178 -6.35 -11.41 0.52
C HIS A 178 -7.78 -11.70 1.01
N ILE A 179 -8.74 -10.82 0.72
CA ILE A 179 -10.11 -10.94 1.24
C ILE A 179 -11.04 -11.75 0.32
N THR A 180 -12.14 -12.25 0.90
CA THR A 180 -13.32 -12.68 0.12
C THR A 180 -14.55 -11.95 0.62
N MET A 181 -15.33 -11.39 -0.31
CA MET A 181 -16.67 -10.89 -0.07
C MET A 181 -17.47 -10.88 -1.38
N ASP A 182 -18.80 -10.87 -1.28
CA ASP A 182 -19.67 -10.80 -2.45
C ASP A 182 -19.75 -9.37 -3.02
N GLN A 183 -20.03 -9.20 -4.31
CA GLN A 183 -20.17 -7.91 -5.01
C GLN A 183 -21.06 -6.90 -4.26
N ILE A 184 -22.27 -7.30 -3.87
CA ILE A 184 -23.22 -6.44 -3.13
C ILE A 184 -22.65 -6.01 -1.78
N VAL A 185 -21.90 -6.89 -1.13
CA VAL A 185 -21.27 -6.62 0.17
C VAL A 185 -20.19 -5.56 0.02
N PHE A 186 -19.37 -5.64 -1.03
CA PHE A 186 -18.35 -4.65 -1.34
C PHE A 186 -18.97 -3.27 -1.60
N GLU A 187 -19.95 -3.18 -2.50
CA GLU A 187 -20.64 -1.93 -2.84
C GLU A 187 -21.28 -1.28 -1.60
N THR A 188 -21.99 -2.09 -0.80
CA THR A 188 -22.62 -1.62 0.43
C THR A 188 -21.59 -1.13 1.45
N LEU A 189 -20.45 -1.83 1.59
CA LEU A 189 -19.38 -1.46 2.51
C LEU A 189 -18.80 -0.10 2.16
N ILE A 190 -18.44 0.13 0.90
CA ILE A 190 -17.87 1.40 0.43
C ILE A 190 -18.87 2.54 0.57
N ALA A 191 -20.11 2.35 0.08
CA ALA A 191 -21.17 3.36 0.15
C ALA A 191 -21.52 3.74 1.61
N SER A 192 -21.32 2.81 2.56
CA SER A 192 -21.63 3.03 3.97
C SER A 192 -20.46 3.61 4.79
N CYS A 193 -19.37 4.03 4.14
CA CYS A 193 -18.20 4.67 4.77
C CYS A 193 -18.01 6.12 4.23
N PRO A 194 -18.81 7.11 4.69
CA PRO A 194 -18.86 8.44 4.07
C PRO A 194 -17.60 9.30 4.28
N LEU A 195 -16.76 8.96 5.26
CA LEU A 195 -15.52 9.68 5.58
C LEU A 195 -14.27 8.99 5.03
N LEU A 196 -14.44 8.02 4.13
CA LEU A 196 -13.32 7.24 3.61
C LEU A 196 -12.38 8.12 2.77
N GLU A 197 -11.13 8.22 3.18
CA GLU A 197 -10.05 8.98 2.55
C GLU A 197 -9.03 8.06 1.86
N ARG A 198 -8.84 6.83 2.35
CA ARG A 198 -7.90 5.85 1.80
C ARG A 198 -8.55 4.48 1.66
N LEU A 199 -8.45 3.91 0.48
CA LEU A 199 -8.93 2.56 0.17
C LEU A 199 -7.81 1.76 -0.48
N THR A 200 -7.47 0.63 0.13
CA THR A 200 -6.49 -0.33 -0.39
C THR A 200 -7.18 -1.68 -0.58
N LEU A 201 -7.10 -2.26 -1.77
CA LEU A 201 -7.71 -3.54 -2.15
C LEU A 201 -6.68 -4.43 -2.86
N MET A 202 -6.17 -5.45 -2.17
CA MET A 202 -5.16 -6.35 -2.73
C MET A 202 -5.63 -7.81 -2.71
N ASN A 203 -5.45 -8.55 -3.80
CA ASN A 203 -5.72 -9.99 -3.88
C ASN A 203 -7.12 -10.40 -3.36
N PHE A 204 -8.17 -9.76 -3.84
CA PHE A 204 -9.55 -10.02 -3.41
C PHE A 204 -10.27 -11.02 -4.32
N ASP A 205 -11.25 -11.75 -3.76
CA ASP A 205 -12.14 -12.66 -4.49
C ASP A 205 -13.62 -12.37 -4.18
N GLY A 206 -14.51 -12.75 -5.11
CA GLY A 206 -15.97 -12.71 -4.97
C GLY A 206 -16.66 -11.49 -5.60
N PHE A 207 -15.88 -10.57 -6.16
CA PHE A 207 -16.36 -9.41 -6.93
C PHE A 207 -15.36 -9.02 -8.00
N THR A 208 -15.85 -8.49 -9.11
CA THR A 208 -15.04 -8.09 -10.28
C THR A 208 -15.35 -6.68 -10.77
N TYR A 209 -16.40 -6.04 -10.25
CA TYR A 209 -16.81 -4.68 -10.62
C TYR A 209 -16.45 -3.72 -9.48
N LEU A 210 -15.53 -2.79 -9.75
CA LEU A 210 -15.06 -1.79 -8.80
C LEU A 210 -15.75 -0.45 -9.07
N GLU A 211 -17.01 -0.33 -8.68
CA GLU A 211 -17.72 0.95 -8.72
C GLU A 211 -17.54 1.70 -7.39
N ILE A 212 -16.61 2.65 -7.38
CA ILE A 212 -16.17 3.33 -6.16
C ILE A 212 -16.98 4.61 -5.96
N HIS A 213 -17.86 4.59 -4.95
CA HIS A 213 -18.67 5.73 -4.50
C HIS A 213 -18.12 6.28 -3.19
N ALA A 214 -17.07 7.10 -3.26
CA ALA A 214 -16.40 7.63 -2.07
C ALA A 214 -15.98 9.12 -2.25
N PRO A 215 -16.82 10.09 -1.86
CA PRO A 215 -16.61 11.51 -2.22
C PRO A 215 -15.41 12.19 -1.52
N ASN A 216 -14.91 11.61 -0.44
CA ASN A 216 -13.75 12.10 0.31
C ASN A 216 -12.47 11.31 0.03
N LEU A 217 -12.51 10.34 -0.90
CA LEU A 217 -11.37 9.49 -1.20
C LEU A 217 -10.24 10.31 -1.81
N GLN A 218 -9.04 10.19 -1.25
CA GLN A 218 -7.83 10.89 -1.67
C GLN A 218 -6.75 9.91 -2.17
N PHE A 219 -6.79 8.68 -1.67
CA PHE A 219 -5.85 7.60 -2.01
C PHE A 219 -6.62 6.32 -2.36
N PHE A 220 -6.29 5.75 -3.51
CA PHE A 220 -6.80 4.47 -3.95
C PHE A 220 -5.64 3.60 -4.42
N ASP A 221 -5.49 2.41 -3.82
CA ASP A 221 -4.52 1.41 -4.24
C ASP A 221 -5.25 0.09 -4.47
N VAL A 222 -5.15 -0.44 -5.68
CA VAL A 222 -5.82 -1.70 -6.03
C VAL A 222 -4.91 -2.60 -6.84
N GLY A 223 -4.85 -3.87 -6.46
CA GLY A 223 -4.08 -4.89 -7.14
C GLY A 223 -4.80 -6.22 -7.07
N GLY A 224 -5.26 -6.73 -8.22
CA GLY A 224 -6.05 -7.96 -8.22
C GLY A 224 -6.49 -8.39 -9.62
N ILE A 225 -7.55 -9.18 -9.64
CA ILE A 225 -8.23 -9.61 -10.87
C ILE A 225 -9.64 -8.99 -10.81
N PHE A 226 -9.95 -8.12 -11.76
CA PHE A 226 -11.25 -7.45 -11.86
C PHE A 226 -11.52 -7.07 -13.32
N GLU A 227 -12.80 -6.95 -13.66
CA GLU A 227 -13.27 -6.70 -15.03
C GLU A 227 -13.54 -5.22 -15.28
N TYR A 228 -13.88 -4.45 -14.25
CA TYR A 228 -14.31 -3.07 -14.39
C TYR A 228 -13.89 -2.22 -13.20
N VAL A 229 -13.51 -0.97 -13.47
CA VAL A 229 -13.28 0.05 -12.44
C VAL A 229 -13.84 1.39 -12.87
N ASN A 230 -14.58 2.03 -11.98
CA ASN A 230 -15.14 3.34 -12.20
C ASN A 230 -15.25 4.12 -10.90
N PHE A 231 -14.99 5.42 -11.00
CA PHE A 231 -15.08 6.34 -9.88
C PHE A 231 -16.32 7.21 -10.04
N VAL A 232 -17.20 7.16 -9.04
CA VAL A 232 -18.41 7.96 -9.02
C VAL A 232 -18.30 8.97 -7.89
N ASN A 233 -18.47 10.25 -8.23
CA ASN A 233 -18.37 11.37 -7.29
C ASN A 233 -17.05 11.45 -6.49
N THR A 234 -15.97 10.85 -6.98
CA THR A 234 -14.68 10.72 -6.26
C THR A 234 -13.69 11.84 -6.62
N PHE A 235 -14.16 13.10 -6.61
CA PHE A 235 -13.42 14.24 -7.17
C PHE A 235 -12.17 14.66 -6.38
N GLN A 236 -11.99 14.14 -5.16
CA GLN A 236 -10.83 14.43 -4.30
C GLN A 236 -9.66 13.46 -4.50
N LEU A 237 -9.82 12.46 -5.37
CA LEU A 237 -8.82 11.42 -5.56
C LEU A 237 -7.56 12.00 -6.18
N ALA A 238 -6.48 11.99 -5.40
CA ALA A 238 -5.20 12.60 -5.76
C ALA A 238 -4.13 11.55 -6.09
N ILE A 239 -4.19 10.39 -5.44
CA ILE A 239 -3.20 9.33 -5.60
C ILE A 239 -3.93 8.04 -6.00
N VAL A 240 -3.55 7.50 -7.15
CA VAL A 240 -4.05 6.22 -7.65
C VAL A 240 -2.89 5.29 -7.95
N SER A 241 -2.91 4.11 -7.36
CA SER A 241 -2.08 2.96 -7.74
C SER A 241 -3.01 1.84 -8.16
N ILE A 242 -2.81 1.29 -9.36
CA ILE A 242 -3.71 0.30 -9.93
C ILE A 242 -2.97 -0.76 -10.72
N GLY A 243 -3.23 -2.03 -10.40
CA GLY A 243 -2.61 -3.18 -11.03
C GLY A 243 -3.60 -4.30 -11.32
N LEU A 244 -3.50 -4.86 -12.53
CA LEU A 244 -4.28 -6.02 -12.96
C LEU A 244 -3.33 -7.22 -13.12
N TYR A 245 -3.60 -8.31 -12.41
CA TYR A 245 -2.67 -9.45 -12.30
C TYR A 245 -2.81 -10.50 -13.40
N VAL A 246 -3.77 -10.34 -14.30
CA VAL A 246 -3.97 -11.23 -15.45
C VAL A 246 -3.91 -10.43 -16.73
N ASP A 247 -3.36 -11.05 -17.78
CA ASP A 247 -3.50 -10.53 -19.13
C ASP A 247 -4.92 -10.81 -19.60
N VAL A 248 -5.77 -9.80 -19.53
CA VAL A 248 -7.11 -9.86 -20.11
C VAL A 248 -6.91 -9.61 -21.60
N GLY A 249 -6.49 -10.65 -22.33
CA GLY A 249 -6.56 -10.61 -23.80
C GLY A 249 -7.96 -10.20 -24.24
N TYR A 250 -8.09 -9.61 -25.44
CA TYR A 250 -9.32 -8.99 -25.96
C TYR A 250 -10.59 -9.90 -26.03
N GLU A 251 -10.51 -11.15 -25.57
CA GLU A 251 -11.63 -12.10 -25.56
C GLU A 251 -12.71 -11.79 -24.50
N HIS A 252 -12.46 -10.87 -23.57
CA HIS A 252 -13.47 -10.39 -22.61
C HIS A 252 -14.12 -9.07 -23.02
N SER A 253 -14.32 -8.85 -24.33
CA SER A 253 -15.22 -7.81 -24.85
C SER A 253 -16.69 -8.15 -24.55
N LEU A 254 -17.06 -8.15 -23.28
CA LEU A 254 -18.43 -8.29 -22.84
C LEU A 254 -18.83 -7.01 -22.11
N THR A 255 -19.68 -6.24 -22.78
CA THR A 255 -20.73 -5.40 -22.19
C THR A 255 -20.44 -3.98 -21.70
N HIS A 256 -19.49 -3.25 -22.27
CA HIS A 256 -19.39 -1.81 -21.97
C HIS A 256 -19.40 -1.00 -23.28
N GLY A 257 -20.28 0.00 -23.36
CA GLY A 257 -20.64 0.70 -24.60
C GLY A 257 -19.45 1.36 -25.33
N ASN A 258 -19.71 1.97 -26.50
CA ASN A 258 -18.72 2.58 -27.41
C ASN A 258 -17.69 3.59 -26.80
N THR A 259 -17.69 3.82 -25.49
CA THR A 259 -16.81 4.73 -24.75
C THR A 259 -15.55 4.01 -24.26
N SER A 260 -14.38 4.57 -24.55
CA SER A 260 -13.07 4.10 -24.07
C SER A 260 -13.03 3.99 -22.54
N SER A 261 -12.51 2.86 -22.04
CA SER A 261 -12.27 2.59 -20.62
C SER A 261 -11.37 3.67 -19.99
N LEU A 262 -10.36 4.12 -20.73
CA LEU A 262 -9.46 5.21 -20.36
C LEU A 262 -10.23 6.51 -20.13
N ILE A 263 -11.12 6.90 -21.04
CA ILE A 263 -11.92 8.13 -20.89
C ILE A 263 -12.81 8.05 -19.64
N ASN A 264 -13.47 6.91 -19.43
CA ASN A 264 -14.35 6.69 -18.29
C ASN A 264 -13.59 6.76 -16.96
N PHE A 265 -12.39 6.17 -16.91
CA PHE A 265 -11.53 6.20 -15.73
C PHE A 265 -11.19 7.63 -15.29
N PHE A 266 -10.81 8.50 -16.24
CA PHE A 266 -10.41 9.88 -15.95
C PHE A 266 -11.59 10.86 -15.81
N ALA A 267 -12.81 10.47 -16.18
CA ALA A 267 -13.97 11.37 -16.22
C ALA A 267 -14.26 12.08 -14.88
N HIS A 268 -13.98 11.43 -13.75
CA HIS A 268 -14.24 11.96 -12.40
C HIS A 268 -12.97 12.19 -11.57
N LEU A 269 -11.81 12.35 -12.20
CA LEU A 269 -10.50 12.49 -11.54
C LEU A 269 -9.82 13.84 -11.81
N PRO A 270 -10.47 15.00 -11.55
CA PRO A 270 -9.91 16.31 -11.89
C PRO A 270 -8.68 16.70 -11.07
N ARG A 271 -8.45 16.06 -9.91
CA ARG A 271 -7.38 16.38 -8.95
C ARG A 271 -6.28 15.31 -8.87
N ILE A 272 -6.21 14.41 -9.85
CA ILE A 272 -5.18 13.37 -9.85
C ILE A 272 -3.79 14.01 -9.94
N GLN A 273 -2.94 13.68 -8.97
CA GLN A 273 -1.58 14.20 -8.83
C GLN A 273 -0.52 13.12 -9.08
N ARG A 274 -0.83 11.88 -8.66
CA ARG A 274 0.02 10.70 -8.81
C ARG A 274 -0.77 9.54 -9.37
N LEU A 275 -0.29 8.98 -10.47
CA LEU A 275 -0.84 7.77 -11.08
C LEU A 275 0.25 6.72 -11.23
N GLU A 276 -0.01 5.53 -10.70
CA GLU A 276 0.82 4.34 -10.90
C GLU A 276 -0.01 3.26 -11.57
N VAL A 277 0.41 2.86 -12.76
CA VAL A 277 -0.21 1.80 -13.55
C VAL A 277 0.73 0.60 -13.55
N GLN A 278 0.30 -0.49 -12.93
CA GLN A 278 1.10 -1.67 -12.67
C GLN A 278 0.58 -2.90 -13.42
N SER A 279 1.44 -3.91 -13.51
CA SER A 279 1.12 -5.23 -14.10
C SER A 279 0.51 -5.10 -15.51
N TYR A 280 -0.68 -5.66 -15.77
CA TYR A 280 -1.34 -5.64 -17.09
C TYR A 280 -2.38 -4.51 -17.22
N PHE A 281 -2.46 -3.57 -16.28
CA PHE A 281 -3.57 -2.60 -16.28
C PHE A 281 -3.58 -1.63 -17.47
N LEU A 282 -2.45 -1.44 -18.17
CA LEU A 282 -2.49 -0.68 -19.44
C LEU A 282 -3.37 -1.35 -20.51
N LYS A 283 -3.48 -2.68 -20.52
CA LYS A 283 -4.38 -3.41 -21.43
C LYS A 283 -5.83 -3.02 -21.19
N TYR A 284 -6.21 -2.80 -19.92
CA TYR A 284 -7.53 -2.31 -19.57
C TYR A 284 -7.79 -0.93 -20.22
N PHE A 285 -6.82 -0.02 -20.17
CA PHE A 285 -6.93 1.29 -20.83
C PHE A 285 -6.91 1.25 -22.36
N ALA A 286 -6.27 0.24 -22.93
CA ALA A 286 -6.27 -0.02 -24.36
C ALA A 286 -7.62 -0.57 -24.87
N ASP A 287 -8.53 -0.98 -23.98
CA ASP A 287 -9.85 -1.46 -24.37
C ASP A 287 -10.72 -0.30 -24.93
N GLY A 288 -11.03 -0.41 -26.22
CA GLY A 288 -11.75 0.60 -26.99
C GLY A 288 -10.85 1.58 -27.74
N ASN A 289 -11.43 2.68 -28.24
CA ASN A 289 -10.68 3.65 -29.04
C ASN A 289 -9.90 4.63 -28.15
N VAL A 290 -8.56 4.50 -28.13
CA VAL A 290 -7.67 5.40 -27.40
C VAL A 290 -7.57 6.74 -28.13
N PRO A 291 -8.00 7.87 -27.52
CA PRO A 291 -7.89 9.17 -28.17
C PRO A 291 -6.44 9.67 -28.18
N GLU A 292 -6.12 10.62 -29.06
CA GLU A 292 -4.77 11.24 -29.06
C GLU A 292 -4.46 12.00 -27.76
N ARG A 293 -5.49 12.54 -27.10
CA ARG A 293 -5.48 13.21 -25.80
C ARG A 293 -6.79 12.94 -25.06
N LEU A 294 -6.74 12.94 -23.73
CA LEU A 294 -7.92 12.89 -22.88
C LEU A 294 -8.81 14.12 -23.12
N PRO A 295 -10.15 13.99 -23.04
CA PRO A 295 -11.06 15.12 -23.19
C PRO A 295 -10.80 16.27 -22.20
N ALA A 296 -10.39 15.94 -20.97
CA ALA A 296 -9.95 16.88 -19.96
C ALA A 296 -8.48 16.61 -19.63
N PRO A 297 -7.58 17.62 -19.71
CA PRO A 297 -6.18 17.43 -19.37
C PRO A 297 -5.99 17.20 -17.86
N CYS A 298 -5.04 16.34 -17.51
CA CYS A 298 -4.63 16.05 -16.14
C CYS A 298 -3.64 17.13 -15.65
N ILE A 299 -4.17 18.33 -15.36
CA ILE A 299 -3.35 19.51 -15.04
C ILE A 299 -2.57 19.35 -13.73
N GLU A 300 -3.12 18.65 -12.74
CA GLU A 300 -2.47 18.43 -11.44
C GLU A 300 -1.50 17.24 -11.42
N LEU A 301 -1.51 16.39 -12.46
CA LEU A 301 -0.68 15.19 -12.52
C LEU A 301 0.79 15.57 -12.69
N ASN A 302 1.56 15.34 -11.63
CA ASN A 302 2.99 15.65 -11.57
C ASN A 302 3.86 14.39 -11.50
N TYR A 303 3.29 13.23 -11.15
CA TYR A 303 3.97 11.95 -11.12
C TYR A 303 3.19 10.90 -11.90
N LEU A 304 3.88 10.20 -12.80
CA LEU A 304 3.34 9.08 -13.57
C LEU A 304 4.32 7.90 -13.53
N SER A 305 3.86 6.75 -13.04
CA SER A 305 4.60 5.48 -13.12
C SER A 305 3.81 4.48 -13.94
N ILE A 306 4.44 3.86 -14.94
CA ILE A 306 3.78 2.98 -15.89
C ILE A 306 4.63 1.74 -16.09
N ARG A 307 4.01 0.57 -15.89
CA ARG A 307 4.57 -0.72 -16.25
C ARG A 307 3.99 -1.20 -17.58
N MET A 308 4.77 -1.18 -18.66
CA MET A 308 4.29 -1.43 -20.03
C MET A 308 5.11 -2.47 -20.80
N ASN A 309 4.51 -3.07 -21.81
CA ASN A 309 5.23 -3.76 -22.88
C ASN A 309 5.52 -2.75 -24.02
N PHE A 310 6.79 -2.43 -24.26
CA PHE A 310 7.18 -1.49 -25.32
C PHE A 310 6.95 -2.03 -26.73
N ASN A 311 6.75 -3.33 -26.92
CA ASN A 311 6.40 -3.89 -28.24
C ASN A 311 4.88 -3.89 -28.48
N ASP A 312 4.08 -3.53 -27.47
CA ASP A 312 2.63 -3.47 -27.60
C ASP A 312 2.19 -2.09 -28.10
N MET A 313 1.63 -2.06 -29.31
CA MET A 313 1.20 -0.83 -29.97
C MET A 313 0.06 -0.14 -29.20
N GLU A 314 -0.88 -0.90 -28.65
CA GLU A 314 -2.04 -0.35 -27.97
C GLU A 314 -1.67 0.22 -26.60
N GLU A 315 -0.82 -0.48 -25.83
CA GLU A 315 -0.26 0.09 -24.60
C GLU A 315 0.55 1.36 -24.88
N THR A 316 1.31 1.38 -25.98
CA THR A 316 2.07 2.56 -26.40
C THR A 316 1.15 3.76 -26.70
N LEU A 317 0.02 3.54 -27.38
CA LEU A 317 -0.96 4.59 -27.65
C LEU A 317 -1.57 5.16 -26.36
N VAL A 318 -1.87 4.30 -25.38
CA VAL A 318 -2.33 4.72 -24.05
C VAL A 318 -1.29 5.61 -23.37
N VAL A 319 -0.01 5.18 -23.35
CA VAL A 319 1.08 5.97 -22.77
C VAL A 319 1.20 7.33 -23.45
N LEU A 320 1.18 7.38 -24.78
CA LEU A 320 1.25 8.63 -25.53
C LEU A 320 0.06 9.55 -25.21
N CYS A 321 -1.16 9.00 -25.11
CA CYS A 321 -2.34 9.76 -24.71
C CYS A 321 -2.17 10.38 -23.32
N LEU A 322 -1.72 9.60 -22.34
CA LEU A 322 -1.48 10.07 -20.97
C LEU A 322 -0.41 11.17 -20.93
N LEU A 323 0.72 10.95 -21.60
CA LEU A 323 1.82 11.93 -21.69
C LEU A 323 1.37 13.25 -22.33
N ARG A 324 0.63 13.18 -23.44
CA ARG A 324 0.10 14.37 -24.13
C ARG A 324 -0.99 15.10 -23.34
N SER A 325 -1.60 14.42 -22.37
CA SER A 325 -2.68 14.97 -21.53
C SER A 325 -2.19 15.48 -20.18
N SER A 326 -0.89 15.38 -19.89
CA SER A 326 -0.29 15.69 -18.58
C SER A 326 0.73 16.84 -18.70
N PRO A 327 0.27 18.09 -18.91
CA PRO A 327 1.15 19.21 -19.28
C PRO A 327 2.14 19.61 -18.17
N ASN A 328 1.84 19.30 -16.91
CA ASN A 328 2.64 19.67 -15.74
C ASN A 328 3.40 18.47 -15.13
N LEU A 329 3.56 17.38 -15.89
CA LEU A 329 4.28 16.20 -15.42
C LEU A 329 5.73 16.54 -15.07
N GLN A 330 6.16 16.18 -13.86
CA GLN A 330 7.51 16.46 -13.34
C GLN A 330 8.37 15.21 -13.22
N GLU A 331 7.74 14.08 -12.92
CA GLU A 331 8.39 12.79 -12.71
C GLU A 331 7.71 11.70 -13.54
N LEU A 332 8.51 10.98 -14.34
CA LEU A 332 8.05 9.86 -15.16
C LEU A 332 8.87 8.61 -14.82
N GLU A 333 8.21 7.56 -14.36
CA GLU A 333 8.79 6.23 -14.19
C GLU A 333 8.21 5.25 -15.21
N MET A 334 9.07 4.58 -15.97
CA MET A 334 8.69 3.51 -16.90
C MET A 334 9.34 2.21 -16.46
N LEU A 335 8.53 1.17 -16.31
CA LEU A 335 8.97 -0.18 -15.99
C LEU A 335 8.65 -1.08 -17.18
N ALA A 336 9.68 -1.52 -17.90
CA ALA A 336 9.49 -2.43 -19.01
C ALA A 336 9.04 -3.81 -18.49
N ARG A 337 8.04 -4.40 -19.16
CA ARG A 337 7.66 -5.80 -19.01
C ARG A 337 8.34 -6.61 -20.09
N PRO A 338 9.21 -7.58 -19.73
CA PRO A 338 9.78 -8.50 -20.69
C PRO A 338 8.68 -9.41 -21.27
N GLU A 339 8.88 -9.88 -22.50
CA GLU A 339 7.94 -10.74 -23.22
C GLU A 339 7.56 -12.00 -22.43
N GLU A 340 6.26 -12.29 -22.35
CA GLU A 340 5.78 -13.66 -22.22
C GLU A 340 5.77 -14.24 -23.65
N GLN A 341 6.66 -15.20 -23.92
CA GLN A 341 6.93 -15.72 -25.27
C GLN A 341 5.65 -15.98 -26.08
N THR A 342 5.43 -15.17 -27.13
CA THR A 342 4.58 -15.55 -28.26
C THR A 342 5.25 -15.17 -29.57
N ASP A 343 5.06 -16.06 -30.53
CA ASP A 343 5.84 -16.25 -31.75
C ASP A 343 6.08 -15.03 -32.63
N VAL A 344 7.22 -15.12 -33.33
CA VAL A 344 7.69 -14.30 -34.44
C VAL A 344 6.54 -13.95 -35.42
N GLY A 345 6.06 -12.70 -35.40
CA GLY A 345 5.06 -12.26 -36.37
C GLY A 345 4.73 -10.78 -36.26
N THR A 346 5.35 -9.97 -37.13
CA THR A 346 5.04 -8.55 -37.35
C THR A 346 5.25 -7.61 -36.13
N ALA A 347 6.51 -7.36 -35.80
CA ALA A 347 6.88 -6.08 -35.17
C ALA A 347 6.55 -4.95 -36.17
N THR A 348 5.36 -4.38 -36.07
CA THR A 348 5.04 -3.12 -36.75
C THR A 348 5.97 -2.07 -36.17
N SER A 349 7.00 -1.73 -36.94
CA SER A 349 7.98 -0.73 -36.56
C SER A 349 7.28 0.59 -36.26
N PHE A 350 7.52 1.10 -35.05
CA PHE A 350 7.32 2.48 -34.61
C PHE A 350 7.43 3.48 -35.77
N CYS A 351 6.41 4.31 -35.97
CA CYS A 351 6.57 5.47 -36.83
C CYS A 351 7.06 6.65 -35.99
N GLU A 352 8.19 7.26 -36.35
CA GLU A 352 8.66 8.52 -35.75
C GLU A 352 7.58 9.62 -35.72
N LYS A 353 6.51 9.48 -36.53
CA LYS A 353 5.35 10.37 -36.56
C LYS A 353 4.50 10.33 -35.28
N ASP A 354 4.41 9.21 -34.59
CA ASP A 354 3.57 9.07 -33.38
C ASP A 354 4.17 9.84 -32.19
N TYR A 355 5.48 10.08 -32.21
CA TYR A 355 6.21 10.88 -31.23
C TYR A 355 6.24 12.39 -31.54
N GLN A 356 5.69 12.82 -32.66
CA GLN A 356 5.67 14.24 -33.00
C GLN A 356 4.64 14.98 -32.12
N ASN A 357 5.02 16.16 -31.62
CA ASN A 357 4.16 17.14 -30.94
C ASN A 357 3.88 16.97 -29.43
N CYS A 358 4.71 16.24 -28.69
CA CYS A 358 4.66 16.25 -27.22
C CYS A 358 5.90 16.97 -26.65
N LEU A 359 5.70 18.12 -25.99
CA LEU A 359 6.77 18.87 -25.33
C LEU A 359 6.62 18.77 -23.81
N PHE A 360 7.67 18.32 -23.12
CA PHE A 360 7.68 18.08 -21.68
C PHE A 360 8.30 19.27 -20.94
N ASN A 361 7.55 20.37 -20.84
CA ASN A 361 8.06 21.64 -20.31
C ASN A 361 8.31 21.65 -18.80
N GLN A 362 7.84 20.64 -18.06
CA GLN A 362 7.99 20.52 -16.61
C GLN A 362 8.69 19.23 -16.17
N LEU A 363 9.02 18.33 -17.10
CA LEU A 363 9.58 17.01 -16.78
C LEU A 363 11.04 17.12 -16.38
N ARG A 364 11.32 16.85 -15.10
CA ARG A 364 12.64 17.02 -14.47
C ARG A 364 13.32 15.69 -14.23
N LEU A 365 12.57 14.67 -13.84
CA LEU A 365 13.09 13.36 -13.47
C LEU A 365 12.45 12.27 -14.33
N VAL A 366 13.28 11.45 -14.95
CA VAL A 366 12.84 10.27 -15.68
C VAL A 366 13.59 9.05 -15.16
N LYS A 367 12.87 7.97 -14.90
CA LYS A 367 13.45 6.67 -14.53
C LYS A 367 12.89 5.61 -15.44
N ILE A 368 13.76 4.84 -16.07
CA ILE A 368 13.37 3.76 -16.98
C ILE A 368 14.11 2.51 -16.51
N ALA A 369 13.37 1.47 -16.16
CA ALA A 369 13.92 0.25 -15.59
C ALA A 369 13.40 -1.00 -16.29
N GLY A 370 14.22 -2.06 -16.29
CA GLY A 370 13.88 -3.36 -16.88
C GLY A 370 14.01 -3.43 -18.40
N ILE A 371 14.72 -2.49 -19.03
CA ILE A 371 14.87 -2.47 -20.49
C ILE A 371 15.91 -3.49 -20.97
N SER A 372 15.77 -3.92 -22.22
CA SER A 372 16.64 -4.91 -22.87
C SER A 372 17.39 -4.35 -24.08
N GLY A 373 17.14 -3.08 -24.47
CA GLY A 373 17.74 -2.44 -25.63
C GLY A 373 16.94 -2.65 -26.91
N LEU A 374 15.66 -3.00 -26.78
CA LEU A 374 14.77 -3.11 -27.93
C LEU A 374 14.65 -1.75 -28.60
N ARG A 375 14.53 -1.75 -29.93
CA ARG A 375 14.38 -0.53 -30.72
C ARG A 375 13.28 0.37 -30.18
N CYS A 376 12.16 -0.22 -29.79
CA CYS A 376 10.97 0.43 -29.24
C CYS A 376 11.26 1.19 -27.94
N GLU A 377 12.00 0.54 -27.02
CA GLU A 377 12.46 1.13 -25.75
C GLU A 377 13.41 2.31 -26.04
N MET A 378 14.36 2.10 -26.95
CA MET A 378 15.37 3.09 -27.32
C MET A 378 14.77 4.30 -28.04
N ASP A 379 13.79 4.08 -28.91
CA ASP A 379 13.04 5.13 -29.60
C ASP A 379 12.23 5.97 -28.60
N PHE A 380 11.61 5.35 -27.60
CA PHE A 380 10.93 6.06 -26.50
C PHE A 380 11.92 6.92 -25.69
N ILE A 381 13.07 6.37 -25.32
CA ILE A 381 14.11 7.12 -24.57
C ILE A 381 14.59 8.32 -25.39
N LYS A 382 14.90 8.11 -26.68
CA LYS A 382 15.30 9.16 -27.61
C LYS A 382 14.21 10.25 -27.72
N PHE A 383 12.94 9.86 -27.81
CA PHE A 383 11.81 10.77 -27.84
C PHE A 383 11.73 11.64 -26.58
N VAL A 384 11.81 11.04 -25.39
CA VAL A 384 11.75 11.79 -24.13
C VAL A 384 12.92 12.76 -24.01
N LEU A 385 14.15 12.33 -24.31
CA LEU A 385 15.35 13.18 -24.29
C LEU A 385 15.25 14.37 -25.27
N ALA A 386 14.71 14.12 -26.47
CA ALA A 386 14.58 15.15 -27.51
C ALA A 386 13.50 16.19 -27.22
N ASN A 387 12.55 15.90 -26.32
CA ASN A 387 11.38 16.75 -26.06
C ASN A 387 11.28 17.29 -24.63
N SER A 388 12.30 17.08 -23.79
CA SER A 388 12.32 17.51 -22.39
C SER A 388 13.36 18.61 -22.15
N PRO A 389 13.04 19.89 -22.40
CA PRO A 389 13.99 21.00 -22.32
C PRO A 389 14.47 21.34 -20.90
N VAL A 390 13.71 20.93 -19.87
CA VAL A 390 14.03 21.20 -18.44
C VAL A 390 14.46 19.94 -17.69
N LEU A 391 14.75 18.84 -18.40
CA LEU A 391 15.14 17.58 -17.79
C LEU A 391 16.44 17.75 -17.00
N GLU A 392 16.41 17.34 -15.73
CA GLU A 392 17.58 17.39 -14.85
C GLU A 392 18.29 16.03 -14.83
N ARG A 393 17.52 14.94 -14.78
CA ARG A 393 18.07 13.59 -14.64
C ARG A 393 17.23 12.54 -15.35
N MET A 394 17.88 11.68 -16.11
CA MET A 394 17.35 10.43 -16.62
C MET A 394 18.14 9.25 -16.04
N THR A 395 17.47 8.39 -15.29
CA THR A 395 18.05 7.15 -14.75
C THR A 395 17.60 5.97 -15.60
N VAL A 396 18.54 5.19 -16.11
CA VAL A 396 18.27 4.00 -16.90
C VAL A 396 18.84 2.78 -16.19
N LYS A 397 18.00 1.76 -15.98
CA LYS A 397 18.36 0.49 -15.37
C LYS A 397 18.00 -0.67 -16.33
N PRO A 398 18.98 -1.41 -16.85
CA PRO A 398 18.71 -2.57 -17.71
C PRO A 398 18.07 -3.73 -16.92
N ALA A 399 17.44 -4.67 -17.63
CA ALA A 399 16.91 -5.92 -17.06
C ALA A 399 18.00 -6.92 -16.69
N SER A 400 19.10 -6.93 -17.43
CA SER A 400 20.22 -7.85 -17.24
C SER A 400 21.54 -7.15 -17.51
N SER A 401 22.64 -7.79 -17.11
CA SER A 401 23.99 -7.28 -17.37
C SER A 401 24.44 -7.48 -18.83
N ASP A 402 23.69 -8.26 -19.60
CA ASP A 402 24.05 -8.60 -20.97
C ASP A 402 23.68 -7.46 -21.94
N GLY A 403 24.58 -7.12 -22.86
CA GLY A 403 24.37 -6.01 -23.81
C GLY A 403 24.27 -4.60 -23.19
N GLY A 404 24.51 -4.46 -21.88
CA GLY A 404 24.36 -3.17 -21.18
C GLY A 404 25.32 -2.09 -21.69
N TRP A 405 26.51 -2.47 -22.14
CA TRP A 405 27.50 -1.55 -22.69
C TRP A 405 27.10 -0.97 -24.06
N GLU A 406 26.52 -1.80 -24.92
CA GLU A 406 25.96 -1.39 -26.21
C GLU A 406 24.81 -0.41 -26.01
N LEU A 407 23.91 -0.72 -25.07
CA LEU A 407 22.81 0.15 -24.69
C LEU A 407 23.31 1.51 -24.20
N LEU A 408 24.29 1.53 -23.29
CA LEU A 408 24.89 2.76 -22.78
C LEU A 408 25.53 3.59 -23.90
N LYS A 409 26.28 2.98 -24.83
CA LYS A 409 26.87 3.69 -25.98
C LYS A 409 25.81 4.38 -26.83
N GLU A 410 24.68 3.73 -27.04
CA GLU A 410 23.59 4.28 -27.84
C GLU A 410 22.89 5.43 -27.11
N LEU A 411 22.58 5.27 -25.82
CA LEU A 411 22.00 6.33 -24.99
C LEU A 411 22.83 7.62 -25.01
N LEU A 412 24.17 7.49 -24.96
CA LEU A 412 25.07 8.64 -24.98
C LEU A 412 25.08 9.39 -26.32
N ARG A 413 24.62 8.77 -27.41
CA ARG A 413 24.53 9.39 -28.74
C ARG A 413 23.25 10.18 -28.97
N PHE A 414 22.24 10.00 -28.11
CA PHE A 414 20.96 10.68 -28.28
C PHE A 414 21.08 12.19 -28.02
N ARG A 415 20.45 12.96 -28.90
CA ARG A 415 20.32 14.42 -28.72
C ARG A 415 19.41 14.69 -27.53
N ARG A 416 19.74 15.74 -26.78
CA ARG A 416 19.01 16.17 -25.59
C ARG A 416 18.51 17.59 -25.82
N ALA A 417 17.24 17.85 -25.49
CA ALA A 417 16.72 19.21 -25.46
C ALA A 417 17.28 20.00 -24.27
N SER A 418 17.39 19.35 -23.11
CA SER A 418 18.05 19.92 -21.93
C SER A 418 19.56 19.78 -22.01
N VAL A 419 20.26 20.89 -21.85
CA VAL A 419 21.73 20.95 -21.74
C VAL A 419 22.23 20.54 -20.35
N LEU A 420 21.35 20.53 -19.34
CA LEU A 420 21.67 20.19 -17.95
C LEU A 420 21.35 18.71 -17.63
N ALA A 421 20.71 17.98 -18.54
CA ALA A 421 20.27 16.62 -18.30
C ALA A 421 21.44 15.65 -18.08
N GLU A 422 21.51 15.11 -16.86
CA GLU A 422 22.39 14.00 -16.49
C GLU A 422 21.74 12.67 -16.89
N ILE A 423 22.52 11.78 -17.52
CA ILE A 423 22.10 10.39 -17.77
C ILE A 423 22.86 9.51 -16.78
N ILE A 424 22.12 8.88 -15.86
CA ILE A 424 22.65 7.93 -14.89
C ILE A 424 22.29 6.52 -15.37
N TYR A 425 23.30 5.72 -15.62
CA TYR A 425 23.14 4.31 -15.92
C TYR A 425 23.42 3.49 -14.66
N LEU A 426 22.47 2.66 -14.26
CA LEU A 426 22.60 1.79 -13.09
C LEU A 426 22.92 0.35 -13.53
N ASP A 427 23.68 -0.35 -12.70
CA ASP A 427 23.84 -1.79 -12.85
C ASP A 427 22.49 -2.52 -12.58
N PRO A 428 22.25 -3.69 -13.19
CA PRO A 428 20.99 -4.45 -13.10
C PRO A 428 20.58 -4.86 -11.67
#